data_AF-A0A6V7K573-F1
#
_entry.id   AF-A0A6V7K573-F1
#
_cell.length_a   1.000
_cell.length_b   1.000
_cell.length_c   1.000
_cell.angle_alpha   90.00
_cell.angle_beta   90.00
_cell.angle_gamma   90.00
#
_symmetry.space_group_name_H-M   'P 1'
#
loop_
_entity.id
_entity.type
_entity.pdbx_description
1 polymer ?
#
loop_
_entity_poly.entity_id
_entity_poly.type
_entity_poly.pdbx_seq_one_letter_code
_entity_poly.pdbx_strand_id
1 'polypeptide(L)'
;HCHRWEALRDEVYCQLMKQTTNNKSSNPDSCQRGWRLFSIVAAYFTCSESLRPYLIKYLETAAYDKRRAYHGTATVCLQNLRKTVKYGGRKNVPSVEEIMAISAGRNAKRQIYRLPGGTEKVINTKCTTVVQ
;
A
#
# COMPACT_ATOMS: atom_id res chain seq x y z
N HIS A 1 -14.14 10.30 -2.75
CA HIS A 1 -14.99 9.97 -3.92
C HIS A 1 -14.72 8.57 -4.50
N CYS A 2 -13.46 8.13 -4.71
CA CYS A 2 -13.13 6.81 -5.27
C CYS A 2 -13.55 5.59 -4.40
N HIS A 3 -13.65 5.73 -3.08
CA HIS A 3 -14.08 4.63 -2.21
C HIS A 3 -15.51 4.14 -2.51
N ARG A 4 -16.37 4.98 -3.11
CA ARG A 4 -17.77 4.63 -3.37
C ARG A 4 -18.02 3.95 -4.72
N TRP A 5 -17.08 4.06 -5.67
CA TRP A 5 -17.29 3.61 -7.05
C TRP A 5 -16.18 2.65 -7.45
N GLU A 6 -16.52 1.37 -7.62
CA GLU A 6 -15.56 0.32 -7.92
C GLU A 6 -14.77 0.57 -9.21
N ALA A 7 -15.42 1.08 -10.27
CA ALA A 7 -14.75 1.44 -11.52
C ALA A 7 -13.63 2.48 -11.32
N LEU A 8 -13.80 3.43 -10.37
CA LEU A 8 -12.75 4.40 -10.05
C LEU A 8 -11.59 3.77 -9.27
N ARG A 9 -11.82 2.67 -8.54
CA ARG A 9 -10.75 1.93 -7.85
C ARG A 9 -9.85 1.24 -8.86
N ASP A 10 -10.44 0.60 -9.86
CA ASP A 10 -9.71 -0.05 -10.94
C ASP A 10 -8.90 0.96 -11.76
N GLU A 11 -9.51 2.09 -12.12
CA GLU A 11 -8.81 3.17 -12.83
C GLU A 11 -7.60 3.67 -12.05
N VAL A 12 -7.73 3.86 -10.73
CA VAL A 12 -6.60 4.25 -9.87
C VAL A 12 -5.47 3.21 -9.92
N TYR A 13 -5.79 1.92 -9.85
CA TYR A 13 -4.77 0.87 -9.97
C TYR A 13 -4.12 0.84 -11.35
N CYS A 14 -4.90 0.97 -12.43
CA CYS A 14 -4.39 1.04 -13.79
C CYS A 14 -3.44 2.23 -13.99
N GLN A 15 -3.82 3.41 -13.50
CA GLN A 15 -2.97 4.60 -13.56
C GLN A 15 -1.68 4.41 -12.77
N LEU A 16 -1.75 3.81 -11.58
CA LEU A 16 -0.56 3.52 -10.77
C LEU A 16 0.37 2.54 -11.50
N MET A 17 -0.15 1.43 -12.01
CA MET A 17 0.62 0.45 -12.78
C MET A 17 1.29 1.10 -13.99
N LYS A 18 0.60 1.98 -14.71
CA LYS A 18 1.17 2.77 -15.81
C LYS A 18 2.31 3.65 -15.32
N GLN A 19 2.11 4.43 -14.26
CA GLN A 19 3.11 5.37 -13.74
C GLN A 19 4.32 4.69 -13.08
N THR A 20 4.21 3.42 -12.70
CA THR A 20 5.32 2.62 -12.17
C THR A 20 5.98 1.71 -13.22
N THR A 21 5.53 1.74 -14.47
CA THR A 21 6.06 0.93 -15.58
C THR A 21 6.80 1.82 -16.57
N ASN A 22 8.09 1.57 -16.75
CA ASN A 22 8.94 2.31 -17.69
C ASN A 22 8.74 3.84 -17.58
N ASN A 23 8.77 4.35 -16.35
CA ASN A 23 8.55 5.77 -16.08
C ASN A 23 9.71 6.58 -16.67
N LYS A 24 9.41 7.41 -17.69
CA LYS A 24 10.37 8.28 -18.40
C LYS A 24 10.27 9.75 -17.98
N SER A 25 9.68 10.03 -16.83
CA SER A 25 9.55 11.39 -16.31
C SER A 25 10.92 12.05 -16.16
N SER A 26 11.02 13.34 -16.53
CA SER A 26 12.20 14.16 -16.24
C SER A 26 12.39 14.41 -14.74
N ASN A 27 11.33 14.25 -13.93
CA ASN A 27 11.42 14.25 -12.48
C ASN A 27 11.88 12.87 -11.95
N PRO A 28 13.07 12.76 -11.33
CA PRO A 28 13.64 11.49 -10.88
C PRO A 28 12.82 10.83 -9.75
N ASP A 29 12.08 11.59 -8.96
CA ASP A 29 11.28 11.08 -7.85
C ASP A 29 9.91 10.56 -8.29
N SER A 30 9.51 10.79 -9.54
CA SER A 30 8.19 10.44 -10.06
C SER A 30 7.83 8.97 -9.84
N CYS A 31 8.75 8.05 -10.19
CA CYS A 31 8.51 6.62 -10.05
C CYS A 31 8.43 6.20 -8.57
N GLN A 32 9.34 6.73 -7.72
CA GLN A 32 9.32 6.46 -6.29
C GLN A 32 8.01 6.94 -5.64
N ARG A 33 7.54 8.14 -6.00
CA ARG A 33 6.25 8.68 -5.53
C ARG A 33 5.07 7.82 -6.00
N GLY A 34 5.10 7.32 -7.23
CA GLY A 34 4.12 6.37 -7.75
C GLY A 34 4.04 5.11 -6.89
N TRP A 35 5.19 4.49 -6.58
CA TRP A 35 5.24 3.31 -5.70
C TRP A 35 4.79 3.58 -4.27
N ARG A 36 5.13 4.75 -3.70
CA ARG A 36 4.65 5.15 -2.37
C ARG A 36 3.14 5.31 -2.35
N LEU A 37 2.56 5.98 -3.36
CA LEU A 37 1.11 6.10 -3.51
C LEU A 37 0.44 4.74 -3.68
N PHE A 38 1.04 3.84 -4.48
CA PHE A 38 0.57 2.47 -4.64
C PHE A 38 0.48 1.74 -3.29
N SER A 39 1.50 1.87 -2.44
CA SER A 39 1.51 1.20 -1.13
C SER A 39 0.37 1.67 -0.22
N ILE A 40 -0.02 2.95 -0.30
CA ILE A 40 -1.16 3.53 0.40
C ILE A 40 -2.47 2.96 -0.15
N VAL A 41 -2.65 3.01 -1.47
CA VAL A 41 -3.87 2.54 -2.14
C VAL A 41 -4.10 1.04 -1.88
N ALA A 42 -3.05 0.23 -1.99
CA ALA A 42 -3.09 -1.21 -1.72
C ALA A 42 -3.47 -1.56 -0.27
N ALA A 43 -3.21 -0.66 0.69
CA ALA A 43 -3.64 -0.83 2.07
C ALA A 43 -5.06 -0.31 2.33
N TYR A 44 -5.62 0.48 1.41
CA TYR A 44 -6.85 1.22 1.63
C TYR A 44 -8.08 0.48 1.08
N PHE A 45 -8.09 0.09 -0.21
CA PHE A 45 -9.21 -0.62 -0.84
C PHE A 45 -8.78 -1.71 -1.81
N THR A 46 -9.66 -2.68 -2.08
CA THR A 46 -9.47 -3.70 -3.13
C THR A 46 -9.86 -3.17 -4.52
N CYS A 47 -9.36 -3.82 -5.57
CA CYS A 47 -9.87 -3.74 -6.94
C CYS A 47 -11.01 -4.73 -7.19
N SER A 48 -11.62 -4.64 -8.37
CA SER A 48 -12.59 -5.62 -8.87
C SER A 48 -11.99 -7.02 -9.03
N GLU A 49 -12.86 -8.03 -9.11
CA GLU A 49 -12.45 -9.40 -9.42
C GLU A 49 -11.80 -9.51 -10.81
N SER A 50 -12.25 -8.71 -11.77
CA SER A 50 -11.72 -8.71 -13.14
C SER A 50 -10.28 -8.19 -13.22
N LEU A 51 -9.94 -7.14 -12.46
CA LEU A 51 -8.58 -6.58 -12.45
C LEU A 51 -7.62 -7.35 -11.53
N ARG A 52 -8.14 -7.97 -10.47
CA ARG A 52 -7.35 -8.61 -9.40
C ARG A 52 -6.23 -9.54 -9.87
N PRO A 53 -6.46 -10.52 -10.78
CA PRO A 53 -5.39 -11.43 -11.18
C PRO A 53 -4.23 -10.69 -11.85
N TYR A 54 -4.53 -9.68 -12.67
CA TYR A 54 -3.52 -8.85 -13.35
C TYR A 54 -2.75 -7.97 -12.38
N LEU A 55 -3.46 -7.34 -11.44
CA LEU A 55 -2.86 -6.50 -10.41
C LEU A 55 -1.90 -7.29 -9.49
N ILE A 56 -2.33 -8.48 -9.04
CA ILE A 56 -1.48 -9.36 -8.22
C ILE A 56 -0.26 -9.78 -9.02
N LYS A 57 -0.44 -10.24 -10.27
CA LYS A 57 0.67 -10.68 -11.10
C LYS A 57 1.69 -9.56 -11.35
N TYR A 58 1.22 -8.35 -11.63
CA TYR A 58 2.07 -7.17 -11.78
C TYR A 58 2.93 -6.93 -10.54
N LEU A 59 2.30 -6.90 -9.36
CA LEU A 59 2.99 -6.68 -8.10
C LEU A 59 3.96 -7.81 -7.75
N GLU A 60 3.62 -9.07 -8.03
CA GLU A 60 4.53 -10.21 -7.86
C GLU A 60 5.77 -10.11 -8.75
N THR A 61 5.58 -9.81 -10.04
CA THR A 61 6.70 -9.60 -10.98
C THR A 61 7.60 -8.45 -10.53
N ALA A 62 7.03 -7.35 -10.03
CA ALA A 62 7.80 -6.22 -9.53
C ALA A 62 8.50 -6.51 -8.19
N ALA A 63 7.85 -7.25 -7.29
CA ALA A 63 8.34 -7.55 -5.94
C ALA A 63 9.46 -8.60 -5.93
N TYR A 64 9.35 -9.62 -6.77
CA TYR A 64 10.26 -10.76 -6.76
C TYR A 64 11.49 -10.58 -7.66
N ASP A 65 11.46 -9.65 -8.62
CA ASP A 65 12.65 -9.28 -9.39
C ASP A 65 13.53 -8.28 -8.62
N LYS A 66 14.51 -8.81 -7.89
CA LYS A 66 15.46 -8.02 -7.07
C LYS A 66 16.29 -7.02 -7.88
N ARG A 67 16.33 -7.12 -9.22
CA ARG A 67 17.06 -6.19 -10.09
C ARG A 67 16.29 -4.88 -10.32
N ARG A 68 14.99 -4.84 -10.01
CA ARG A 68 14.15 -3.65 -10.20
C ARG A 68 14.35 -2.65 -9.06
N ALA A 69 14.46 -1.37 -9.42
CA ALA A 69 14.77 -0.26 -8.50
C ALA A 69 13.79 -0.02 -7.34
N TYR A 70 12.65 -0.72 -7.28
CA TYR A 70 11.63 -0.55 -6.23
C TYR A 70 11.03 -1.87 -5.75
N HIS A 71 11.74 -2.99 -5.92
CA HIS A 71 11.21 -4.32 -5.56
C HIS A 71 10.77 -4.41 -4.08
N GLY A 72 11.46 -3.70 -3.18
CA GLY A 72 11.10 -3.61 -1.76
C GLY A 72 9.74 -2.94 -1.54
N THR A 73 9.49 -1.79 -2.18
CA THR A 73 8.19 -1.10 -2.09
C THR A 73 7.09 -1.89 -2.78
N ALA A 74 7.39 -2.55 -3.90
CA ALA A 74 6.45 -3.46 -4.57
C ALA A 74 6.06 -4.64 -3.65
N THR A 75 7.01 -5.19 -2.87
CA THR A 75 6.73 -6.22 -1.86
C THR A 75 5.76 -5.72 -0.81
N VAL A 76 5.92 -4.48 -0.33
CA VAL A 76 4.98 -3.85 0.61
C VAL A 76 3.60 -3.70 -0.02
N CYS A 77 3.51 -3.24 -1.27
CA CYS A 77 2.24 -3.11 -2.00
C CYS A 77 1.52 -4.47 -2.11
N LEU A 78 2.25 -5.53 -2.48
CA LEU A 78 1.71 -6.88 -2.60
C LEU A 78 1.18 -7.42 -1.26
N GLN A 79 1.94 -7.24 -0.18
CA GLN A 79 1.53 -7.65 1.16
C GLN A 79 0.29 -6.89 1.63
N ASN A 80 0.26 -5.58 1.39
CA ASN A 80 -0.88 -4.74 1.73
C ASN A 80 -2.12 -5.19 0.96
N LEU A 81 -2.02 -5.37 -0.36
CA LEU A 81 -3.13 -5.80 -1.19
C LEU A 81 -3.70 -7.15 -0.75
N ARG A 82 -2.85 -8.15 -0.49
CA ARG A 82 -3.29 -9.48 -0.01
C ARG A 82 -4.06 -9.39 1.31
N LYS A 83 -3.62 -8.54 2.24
CA LYS A 83 -4.34 -8.30 3.50
C LYS A 83 -5.64 -7.54 3.28
N THR A 84 -5.63 -6.53 2.43
CA THR A 84 -6.83 -5.76 2.07
C THR A 84 -7.90 -6.64 1.44
N VAL A 85 -7.52 -7.54 0.52
CA VAL A 85 -8.44 -8.55 -0.05
C VAL A 85 -8.96 -9.50 1.03
N LYS A 86 -8.09 -9.99 1.92
CA LYS A 86 -8.48 -10.95 2.97
C LYS A 86 -9.38 -10.35 4.06
N TYR A 87 -9.15 -9.10 4.44
CA TYR A 87 -9.77 -8.48 5.62
C TYR A 87 -10.68 -7.28 5.29
N GLY A 88 -10.93 -6.99 4.01
CA GLY A 88 -11.88 -5.97 3.57
C GLY A 88 -11.35 -4.53 3.51
N GLY A 89 -10.03 -4.32 3.66
CA GLY A 89 -9.41 -3.00 3.59
C GLY A 89 -9.72 -2.08 4.78
N ARG A 90 -9.41 -0.79 4.62
CA ARG A 90 -9.63 0.23 5.67
C ARG A 90 -10.96 0.93 5.47
N LYS A 91 -11.68 1.17 6.56
CA LYS A 91 -12.91 1.99 6.59
C LYS A 91 -12.61 3.49 6.58
N ASN A 92 -11.51 3.89 7.21
CA ASN A 92 -11.10 5.30 7.33
C ASN A 92 -9.86 5.58 6.47
N VAL A 93 -9.85 6.74 5.83
CA VAL A 93 -8.68 7.24 5.09
C VAL A 93 -7.46 7.31 6.02
N PRO A 94 -6.24 7.08 5.51
CA PRO A 94 -5.03 7.29 6.28
C PRO A 94 -4.95 8.72 6.81
N SER A 95 -4.45 8.90 8.03
CA SER A 95 -4.21 10.24 8.59
C SER A 95 -3.07 10.95 7.85
N VAL A 96 -2.96 12.27 8.00
CA VAL A 96 -1.87 13.04 7.41
C VAL A 96 -0.51 12.54 7.90
N GLU A 97 -0.40 12.18 9.17
CA GLU A 97 0.83 11.63 9.75
C GLU A 97 1.21 10.29 9.12
N GLU A 98 0.22 9.41 8.85
CA GLU A 98 0.45 8.15 8.15
C GLU A 98 0.93 8.41 6.71
N ILE A 99 0.29 9.34 5.99
CA ILE A 99 0.67 9.70 4.62
C ILE A 99 2.10 10.28 4.60
N MET A 100 2.43 11.18 5.52
CA MET A 100 3.77 11.76 5.63
C MET A 100 4.82 10.70 6.00
N ALA A 101 4.48 9.75 6.86
CA ALA A 101 5.37 8.64 7.21
C ALA A 101 5.69 7.75 6.00
N ILE A 102 4.67 7.32 5.25
CA ILE A 102 4.83 6.49 4.05
C ILE A 102 5.55 7.26 2.95
N SER A 103 5.24 8.55 2.82
CA SER A 103 5.94 9.45 1.89
C SER A 103 7.42 9.60 2.23
N ALA A 104 7.81 9.45 3.50
CA ALA A 104 9.19 9.40 3.95
C ALA A 104 9.81 7.98 3.92
N GLY A 105 9.09 6.98 3.39
CA GLY A 105 9.57 5.59 3.30
C GLY A 105 9.37 4.74 4.56
N ARG A 106 8.68 5.25 5.58
CA ARG A 106 8.34 4.48 6.78
C ARG A 106 7.10 3.62 6.52
N ASN A 107 7.17 2.33 6.87
CA ASN A 107 6.07 1.37 6.65
C ASN A 107 5.47 0.82 7.96
N ALA A 108 5.95 1.28 9.12
CA ALA A 108 5.46 0.89 10.43
C ALA A 108 5.54 2.06 11.42
N LYS A 109 4.54 2.13 12.32
CA LYS A 109 4.51 3.02 13.48
C LYS A 109 4.68 2.17 14.74
N ARG A 110 5.69 2.50 15.54
CA ARG A 110 5.91 1.93 16.86
C ARG A 110 4.91 2.56 17.83
N GLN A 111 3.98 1.77 18.33
CA GLN A 111 2.92 2.23 19.24
C GLN A 111 3.10 1.52 20.59
N ILE A 112 3.04 2.30 21.66
CA ILE A 112 3.04 1.78 23.03
C ILE A 112 1.58 1.65 23.46
N TYR A 113 1.21 0.45 23.88
CA TYR A 113 -0.08 0.13 24.48
C TYR A 113 0.12 -0.12 25.96
N ARG A 114 -0.50 0.71 26.79
CA ARG A 114 -0.52 0.50 28.25
C ARG A 114 -1.77 -0.31 28.59
N LEU A 115 -1.54 -1.49 29.16
CA LEU A 115 -2.59 -2.44 29.52
C LEU A 115 -3.03 -2.22 30.98
N PRO A 116 -4.25 -2.66 31.35
CA PRO A 116 -4.66 -2.72 32.75
C PRO A 116 -3.61 -3.49 33.57
N GLY A 117 -3.21 -2.93 34.72
CA GLY A 117 -2.11 -3.48 35.54
C GLY A 117 -0.74 -2.87 35.30
N GLY A 118 -0.62 -1.84 34.44
CA GLY A 118 0.60 -1.05 34.28
C GLY A 118 1.62 -1.62 33.29
N THR A 119 1.35 -2.81 32.73
CA THR A 119 2.19 -3.42 31.70
C THR A 119 2.15 -2.64 30.41
N GLU A 120 3.33 -2.37 29.83
CA GLU A 120 3.45 -1.73 28.53
C GLU A 120 3.82 -2.76 27.45
N LYS A 121 3.10 -2.75 26.34
CA LYS A 121 3.44 -3.52 25.14
C LYS A 121 3.76 -2.60 23.98
N VAL A 122 4.92 -2.81 23.39
CA VAL A 122 5.34 -2.11 22.18
C VAL A 122 4.93 -2.93 20.96
N ILE A 123 4.10 -2.37 20.10
CA ILE A 123 3.60 -3.02 18.88
C ILE A 123 3.96 -2.17 17.67
N ASN A 124 4.53 -2.81 16.65
CA ASN A 124 4.74 -2.19 15.35
C ASN A 124 3.48 -2.33 14.51
N THR A 125 2.73 -1.24 14.41
CA THR A 125 1.51 -1.15 13.61
C THR A 125 1.85 -0.75 12.18
N LYS A 126 1.29 -1.45 11.20
CA LYS A 126 1.36 -1.13 9.77
C LYS A 126 -0.03 -0.70 9.29
N CYS A 127 -0.11 -0.15 8.08
CA CYS A 127 -1.37 0.30 7.49
C CYS A 127 -2.44 -0.81 7.39
N THR A 128 -2.03 -2.07 7.37
CA THR A 128 -2.90 -3.25 7.29
C THR A 128 -2.78 -4.16 8.53
N THR A 129 -2.39 -3.62 9.68
CA THR A 129 -2.45 -4.37 10.95
C THR A 129 -3.92 -4.55 11.34
N VAL A 130 -4.32 -5.79 11.63
CA VAL A 130 -5.66 -6.14 12.09
C VAL A 130 -5.56 -6.68 13.52
N VAL A 131 -6.59 -6.42 14.33
CA VAL A 131 -6.74 -7.06 15.64
C VAL A 131 -7.26 -8.47 15.40
N GLN A 132 -6.61 -9.47 16.01
CA GLN A 132 -7.09 -10.86 16.03
C GLN A 132 -7.78 -11.14 17.35
#